data_AF-A0A7N2R162-F1
#
_entry.id   AF-A0A7N2R162-F1
#
_cell.length_a   1.000
_cell.length_b   1.000
_cell.length_c   1.000
_cell.angle_alpha   90.00
_cell.angle_beta   90.00
_cell.angle_gamma   90.00
#
_symmetry.space_group_name_H-M   'P 1'
#
loop_
_entity.id
_entity.type
_entity.pdbx_description
1 polymer ?
#
loop_
_entity_poly.entity_id
_entity_poly.type
_entity_poly.pdbx_seq_one_letter_code
_entity_poly.pdbx_strand_id
1 'polypeptide(L)'
;MFSNRDSAEAHAKGFWDYHSFITASAEYQNYGFGTTYVNLTFFGTKEVAVFLAHVGTKTSCGYKVATKEPLAWGLCYNKEINSNSYDYCDEHYKNIYPCAPGVAYYGRGAQPIYWYLPFLSH
;
A
#
# COMPACT_ATOMS: atom_id res chain seq x y z
N MET A 1 3.12 -5.20 14.92
CA MET A 1 2.06 -5.47 13.92
C MET A 1 2.65 -6.18 12.70
N PHE A 2 3.61 -5.60 11.97
CA PHE A 2 4.33 -6.29 10.88
C PHE A 2 5.77 -6.62 11.28
N SER A 3 5.93 -7.71 12.05
CA SER A 3 7.24 -8.13 12.58
C SER A 3 8.16 -8.71 11.51
N ASN A 4 7.62 -9.28 10.43
CA ASN A 4 8.41 -9.94 9.38
C ASN A 4 8.66 -9.07 8.15
N ARG A 5 8.27 -7.78 8.15
CA ARG A 5 8.42 -6.89 6.98
C ARG A 5 9.87 -6.70 6.51
N ASP A 6 10.83 -6.90 7.43
CA ASP A 6 12.27 -6.75 7.17
C ASP A 6 13.03 -8.08 7.27
N SER A 7 12.32 -9.22 7.29
CA SER A 7 12.94 -10.54 7.31
C SER A 7 13.63 -10.84 5.96
N ALA A 8 14.43 -11.91 5.91
CA ALA A 8 15.14 -12.28 4.68
C ALA A 8 14.19 -12.70 3.54
N GLU A 9 13.00 -13.18 3.90
CA GLU A 9 11.94 -13.61 2.98
C GLU A 9 11.13 -12.43 2.44
N ALA A 10 11.30 -11.22 2.99
CA ALA A 10 10.57 -10.04 2.54
C ALA A 10 11.13 -9.48 1.23
N HIS A 11 10.23 -9.14 0.31
CA HIS A 11 10.57 -8.58 -1.00
C HIS A 11 10.64 -7.04 -0.99
N ALA A 12 10.34 -6.42 0.14
CA ALA A 12 10.39 -4.97 0.37
C ALA A 12 11.19 -4.63 1.65
N LYS A 13 12.19 -5.45 2.00
CA LYS A 13 13.03 -5.26 3.19
C LYS A 13 13.66 -3.86 3.19
N GLY A 14 13.49 -3.12 4.29
CA GLY A 14 14.01 -1.77 4.47
C GLY A 14 13.29 -0.67 3.68
N PHE A 15 12.26 -1.01 2.89
CA PHE A 15 11.49 -0.02 2.14
C PHE A 15 10.43 0.68 3.02
N TRP A 16 9.78 -0.10 3.90
CA TRP A 16 8.69 0.37 4.74
C TRP A 16 9.19 0.95 6.06
N ASP A 17 9.38 2.25 6.05
CA ASP A 17 9.80 3.00 7.22
C ASP A 17 8.63 3.67 7.97
N TYR A 18 8.74 3.71 9.30
CA TYR A 18 7.71 4.28 10.16
C TYR A 18 7.63 5.81 10.01
N HIS A 19 8.78 6.49 9.87
CA HIS A 19 8.80 7.93 9.67
C HIS A 19 8.11 8.30 8.34
N SER A 20 8.35 7.55 7.26
CA SER A 20 7.62 7.70 6.00
C SER A 20 6.09 7.58 6.17
N PHE A 21 5.62 6.63 6.98
CA PHE A 21 4.19 6.50 7.28
C PHE A 21 3.64 7.72 8.05
N ILE A 22 4.36 8.21 9.05
CA ILE A 22 3.93 9.38 9.83
C ILE A 22 3.90 10.64 8.97
N THR A 23 4.93 10.86 8.15
CA THR A 23 5.01 12.00 7.22
C THR A 23 3.86 11.97 6.22
N ALA A 24 3.60 10.83 5.58
CA ALA A 24 2.47 10.69 4.67
C ALA A 24 1.12 10.87 5.38
N SER A 25 0.96 10.30 6.60
CA SER A 25 -0.27 10.43 7.38
C SER A 25 -0.56 11.88 7.76
N ALA A 26 0.47 12.67 8.09
CA ALA A 26 0.33 14.06 8.49
C ALA A 26 -0.34 14.94 7.41
N GLU A 27 -0.10 14.65 6.12
CA GLU A 27 -0.75 15.36 5.01
C GLU A 27 -2.28 15.14 5.01
N TYR A 28 -2.73 13.96 5.45
CA TYR A 28 -4.14 13.58 5.48
C TYR A 28 -4.84 13.81 6.82
N GLN A 29 -4.11 14.20 7.87
CA GLN A 29 -4.68 14.47 9.20
C GLN A 29 -5.70 15.63 9.18
N ASN A 30 -5.44 16.69 8.41
CA ASN A 30 -6.38 17.81 8.25
C ASN A 30 -7.68 17.41 7.56
N TYR A 31 -7.67 16.29 6.82
CA TYR A 31 -8.84 15.70 6.17
C TYR A 31 -9.52 14.62 7.03
N GLY A 32 -9.02 14.37 8.25
CA GLY A 32 -9.64 13.48 9.24
C GLY A 32 -8.94 12.13 9.43
N PHE A 33 -7.88 11.82 8.67
CA PHE A 33 -7.22 10.52 8.78
C PHE A 33 -6.61 10.32 10.18
N GLY A 34 -7.12 9.33 10.91
CA GLY A 34 -6.67 9.00 12.26
C GLY A 34 -7.05 10.03 13.33
N THR A 35 -7.74 11.10 12.96
CA THR A 35 -8.14 12.23 13.82
C THR A 35 -9.65 12.41 13.89
N THR A 36 -10.44 11.62 13.16
CA THR A 36 -11.90 11.73 13.19
C THR A 36 -12.47 11.22 14.53
N TYR A 37 -13.39 11.99 15.13
CA TYR A 37 -14.10 11.70 16.38
C TYR A 37 -13.20 11.47 17.62
N VAL A 38 -12.13 12.27 17.78
CA VAL A 38 -11.17 12.18 18.92
C VAL A 38 -11.84 12.18 20.30
N ASN A 39 -13.01 12.82 20.44
CA ASN A 39 -13.77 12.92 21.69
C ASN A 39 -14.68 11.71 22.01
N LEU A 40 -14.81 10.72 21.12
CA LEU A 40 -15.59 9.49 21.34
C LEU A 40 -14.66 8.28 21.37
N THR A 41 -13.86 8.25 22.44
CA THR A 41 -13.00 7.18 22.96
C THR A 41 -12.03 6.43 22.02
N PHE A 42 -12.34 5.94 20.81
CA PHE A 42 -11.39 5.11 20.02
C PHE A 42 -11.63 5.03 18.49
N PHE A 43 -12.22 6.01 17.81
CA PHE A 43 -12.48 5.87 16.36
C PHE A 43 -11.25 6.08 15.47
N GLY A 44 -10.38 7.07 15.75
CA GLY A 44 -9.14 7.28 14.97
C GLY A 44 -8.17 6.09 15.00
N THR A 45 -8.06 5.42 16.15
CA THR A 45 -7.23 4.20 16.26
C THR A 45 -7.83 3.02 15.50
N LYS A 46 -9.17 2.90 15.42
CA LYS A 46 -9.85 1.90 14.59
C LYS A 46 -9.64 2.16 13.11
N GLU A 47 -9.74 3.40 12.67
CA GLU A 47 -9.48 3.79 11.27
C GLU A 47 -8.06 3.38 10.86
N VAL A 48 -7.06 3.77 11.65
CA VAL A 48 -5.66 3.42 11.40
C VAL A 48 -5.46 1.89 11.42
N ALA A 49 -6.09 1.17 12.36
CA ALA A 49 -6.01 -0.29 12.40
C ALA A 49 -6.63 -0.95 11.15
N VAL A 50 -7.80 -0.48 10.68
CA VAL A 50 -8.45 -1.00 9.48
C VAL A 50 -7.63 -0.70 8.22
N PHE A 51 -7.13 0.53 8.09
CA PHE A 51 -6.23 0.92 7.01
C PHE A 51 -5.01 0.01 6.96
N LEU A 52 -4.32 -0.16 8.09
CA LEU A 52 -3.13 -0.99 8.16
C LEU A 52 -3.46 -2.48 7.93
N ALA A 53 -4.59 -2.99 8.40
CA ALA A 53 -5.03 -4.36 8.11
C ALA A 53 -5.28 -4.59 6.61
N HIS A 54 -5.91 -3.61 5.94
CA HIS A 54 -6.13 -3.66 4.49
C HIS A 54 -4.80 -3.66 3.73
N VAL A 55 -3.92 -2.71 4.04
CA VAL A 55 -2.56 -2.60 3.48
C VAL A 55 -1.79 -3.90 3.69
N GLY A 56 -1.79 -4.42 4.92
CA GLY A 56 -1.09 -5.66 5.29
C GLY A 56 -1.59 -6.87 4.50
N THR A 57 -2.91 -6.96 4.25
CA THR A 57 -3.49 -8.03 3.43
C THR A 57 -3.06 -7.93 1.97
N LYS A 58 -3.04 -6.72 1.40
CA LYS A 58 -2.68 -6.49 0.00
C LYS A 58 -1.19 -6.67 -0.30
N THR A 59 -0.34 -6.49 0.71
CA THR A 59 1.13 -6.53 0.59
C THR A 59 1.74 -7.79 1.23
N SER A 60 0.90 -8.77 1.62
CA SER A 60 1.33 -9.94 2.38
C SER A 60 2.11 -10.96 1.55
N CYS A 61 3.11 -11.61 2.16
CA CYS A 61 3.72 -12.85 1.66
C CYS A 61 3.00 -14.13 2.12
N GLY A 62 1.94 -13.97 2.91
CA GLY A 62 1.29 -15.00 3.74
C GLY A 62 0.56 -16.14 3.03
N TYR A 63 1.01 -16.56 1.84
CA TYR A 63 0.50 -17.77 1.19
C TYR A 63 1.52 -18.92 1.16
N LYS A 64 2.83 -18.65 1.33
CA LYS A 64 3.88 -19.67 1.12
C LYS A 64 4.29 -20.46 2.36
N VAL A 65 3.86 -20.07 3.55
CA VAL A 65 4.20 -20.80 4.77
C VAL A 65 2.97 -20.81 5.66
N ALA A 66 2.54 -21.99 6.11
CA ALA A 66 1.56 -22.16 7.17
C ALA A 66 2.13 -21.64 8.51
N THR A 67 2.49 -20.36 8.57
CA THR A 67 2.98 -19.71 9.77
C THR A 67 1.79 -19.42 10.66
N LYS A 68 1.93 -19.72 11.95
CA LYS A 68 0.93 -19.48 13.00
C LYS A 68 0.52 -18.00 13.16
N GLU A 69 1.14 -17.08 12.40
CA GLU A 69 0.95 -15.63 12.50
C GLU A 69 0.77 -14.97 11.11
N PRO A 70 -0.36 -15.19 10.42
CA PRO A 70 -0.62 -14.57 9.11
C PRO A 70 -0.63 -13.03 9.15
N LEU A 71 -0.92 -12.43 10.31
CA LEU A 71 -0.91 -10.98 10.52
C LEU A 71 0.51 -10.38 10.60
N ALA A 72 1.54 -11.19 10.84
CA ALA A 72 2.93 -10.74 10.96
C ALA A 72 3.58 -10.39 9.62
N TRP A 73 3.01 -10.88 8.51
CA TRP A 73 3.60 -10.88 7.16
C TRP A 73 3.11 -9.76 6.25
N GLY A 74 2.39 -8.76 6.78
CA GLY A 74 2.07 -7.55 6.01
C GLY A 74 3.32 -6.75 5.64
N LEU A 75 3.21 -5.88 4.62
CA LEU A 75 4.31 -5.06 4.10
C LEU A 75 5.48 -5.87 3.53
N CYS A 76 5.21 -7.07 3.03
CA CYS A 76 6.23 -7.94 2.48
C CYS A 76 6.61 -7.58 1.03
N TYR A 77 5.64 -7.09 0.25
CA TYR A 77 5.86 -6.57 -1.10
C TYR A 77 5.57 -5.06 -1.16
N ASN A 78 6.27 -4.35 -2.03
CA ASN A 78 6.00 -2.94 -2.38
C ASN A 78 5.52 -2.74 -3.82
N LYS A 79 5.49 -3.83 -4.61
CA LYS A 79 4.98 -3.89 -5.97
C LYS A 79 4.36 -5.24 -6.26
N GLU A 80 3.51 -5.27 -7.27
CA GLU A 80 2.90 -6.50 -7.77
C GLU A 80 3.94 -7.54 -8.21
N ILE A 81 3.66 -8.82 -7.90
CA ILE A 81 4.56 -9.95 -8.19
C ILE A 81 4.81 -10.10 -9.69
N ASN A 82 3.78 -9.92 -10.53
CA ASN A 82 3.86 -10.07 -11.99
C ASN A 82 4.05 -8.74 -12.72
N SER A 83 4.74 -7.79 -12.08
CA SER A 83 4.95 -6.41 -12.59
C SER A 83 5.67 -6.32 -13.93
N ASN A 84 6.33 -7.38 -14.39
CA ASN A 84 7.03 -7.42 -15.69
C ASN A 84 6.16 -7.94 -16.84
N SER A 85 4.94 -8.42 -16.56
CA SER A 85 4.09 -9.07 -17.57
C SER A 85 3.14 -8.12 -18.29
N TYR A 86 2.81 -6.97 -17.67
CA TYR A 86 1.85 -6.02 -18.19
C TYR A 86 2.27 -4.60 -17.80
N ASP A 87 2.25 -3.68 -18.76
CA ASP A 87 2.55 -2.26 -18.52
C ASP A 87 1.35 -1.50 -17.95
N TYR A 88 0.16 -2.13 -17.89
CA TYR A 88 -1.09 -1.53 -17.36
C TYR A 88 -1.42 -0.15 -17.95
N CYS A 89 -0.98 0.09 -19.19
CA CYS A 89 -1.31 1.27 -19.97
C CYS A 89 -2.62 1.03 -20.72
N ASP A 90 -3.67 1.78 -20.38
CA ASP A 90 -4.95 1.69 -21.06
C ASP A 90 -4.98 2.64 -22.27
N GLU A 91 -5.01 2.07 -23.48
CA GLU A 91 -5.08 2.84 -24.72
C GLU A 91 -6.39 3.63 -24.86
N HIS A 92 -7.46 3.23 -24.17
CA HIS A 92 -8.77 3.87 -24.26
C HIS A 92 -8.75 5.34 -23.78
N TYR A 93 -7.93 5.66 -22.78
CA TYR A 93 -7.85 6.99 -22.19
C TYR A 93 -6.63 7.80 -22.63
N LYS A 94 -5.82 7.29 -23.57
CA LYS A 94 -4.52 7.85 -23.98
C LYS A 94 -4.56 9.34 -24.38
N ASN A 95 -5.70 9.83 -24.86
CA ASN A 95 -5.88 11.23 -25.27
C ASN A 95 -5.98 12.21 -24.09
N ILE A 96 -6.50 11.75 -22.95
CA ILE A 96 -6.62 12.56 -21.72
C ILE A 96 -5.41 12.28 -20.82
N TYR A 97 -4.88 11.07 -20.94
CA TYR A 97 -4.02 10.42 -19.97
C TYR A 97 -2.93 9.60 -20.69
N PRO A 98 -1.96 10.27 -21.33
CA PRO A 98 -0.95 9.59 -22.12
C PRO A 98 0.03 8.82 -21.22
N CYS A 99 0.28 7.56 -21.58
CA CYS A 99 1.30 6.74 -20.94
C CYS A 99 2.70 7.26 -21.28
N ALA A 100 3.55 7.41 -20.26
CA ALA A 100 4.93 7.81 -20.45
C ALA A 100 5.74 6.66 -21.08
N PRO A 101 6.57 6.92 -22.11
CA PRO A 101 7.38 5.88 -22.74
C PRO A 101 8.30 5.17 -21.73
N GLY A 102 8.29 3.83 -21.75
CA GLY A 102 9.10 2.99 -20.86
C GLY A 102 8.61 2.90 -19.42
N VAL A 103 7.38 3.36 -19.13
CA VAL A 103 6.79 3.32 -17.78
C VAL A 103 5.66 2.29 -17.73
N ALA A 104 5.70 1.43 -16.70
CA ALA A 104 4.66 0.45 -16.40
C ALA A 104 3.86 0.84 -15.15
N TYR A 105 2.53 0.68 -15.19
CA TYR A 105 1.57 1.13 -14.18
C TYR A 105 0.97 0.00 -13.34
N TYR A 106 1.75 -1.06 -13.10
CA TYR A 106 1.38 -2.16 -12.19
C TYR A 106 1.16 -1.67 -10.75
N GLY A 107 0.49 -2.49 -9.93
CA GLY A 107 0.20 -2.15 -8.54
C GLY A 107 1.47 -1.85 -7.72
N ARG A 108 1.51 -0.70 -7.05
CA ARG A 108 2.63 -0.25 -6.20
C ARG A 108 2.12 0.27 -4.86
N GLY A 109 2.99 0.22 -3.86
CA GLY A 109 2.74 0.88 -2.58
C GLY A 109 1.78 0.14 -1.65
N ALA A 110 1.31 0.86 -0.62
CA ALA A 110 0.58 0.31 0.52
C ALA A 110 -0.86 -0.07 0.14
N GLN A 111 -1.47 0.69 -0.76
CA GLN A 111 -2.61 0.25 -1.53
C GLN A 111 -2.12 -0.03 -2.94
N PRO A 112 -2.20 -1.28 -3.46
CA PRO A 112 -1.93 -1.52 -4.85
C PRO A 112 -3.02 -0.81 -5.66
N ILE A 113 -2.68 0.39 -6.11
CA ILE A 113 -3.46 1.15 -7.07
C ILE A 113 -3.26 0.44 -8.40
N TYR A 114 -4.35 -0.14 -8.91
CA TYR A 114 -4.39 -0.69 -10.26
C TYR A 114 -4.91 0.42 -11.18
N TRP A 115 -4.47 0.41 -12.43
CA TRP A 115 -4.87 1.36 -13.47
C TRP A 115 -4.26 2.75 -13.33
N TYR A 116 -4.11 3.46 -14.45
CA TYR A 116 -3.47 4.78 -14.53
C TYR A 116 -4.29 5.93 -13.92
N LEU A 117 -5.63 5.83 -13.94
CA LEU A 117 -6.52 6.90 -13.49
C LEU A 117 -6.23 7.43 -12.07
N PRO A 118 -5.94 6.58 -11.06
CA PRO A 118 -5.65 7.07 -9.71
C PRO A 118 -4.19 7.55 -9.53
N PHE A 119 -3.29 7.34 -10.50
CA PHE A 119 -1.91 7.86 -10.44
C PHE A 119 -1.80 9.35 -10.79
N LEU A 120 -2.82 9.93 -11.43
CA LEU A 120 -2.85 11.36 -11.80
C LEU A 120 -3.84 12.20 -10.98
N SER A 121 -4.59 11.58 -10.07
CA SER A 121 -5.53 12.28 -9.19
C SER A 121 -4.89 12.81 -7.90
N HIS A 122 -3.57 12.73 -7.77
CA HIS A 122 -2.78 13.23 -6.65
C HIS A 122 -1.68 14.15 -7.16
#